data_AF-A0A6J4FLD4-F1
#
_entry.id   AF-A0A6J4FLD4-F1
#
_cell.length_a   1.000
_cell.length_b   1.000
_cell.length_c   1.000
_cell.angle_alpha   90.00
_cell.angle_beta   90.00
_cell.angle_gamma   90.00
#
_symmetry.space_group_name_H-M   'P 1'
#
loop_
_entity.id
_entity.type
_entity.pdbx_description
1 polymer ?
#
loop_
_entity_poly.entity_id
_entity_poly.type
_entity_poly.pdbx_seq_one_letter_code
_entity_poly.pdbx_strand_id
1 'polypeptide(L)'
;MGLLEGLLAFALTILVFANVVSAAVEFVQRVGKARARGFHRMMLAYWGRDLPEVLKANGAGPAVLDGLKTQSKADFIGEMVRHPVAGLDNAVLCRGDTCDLSKMVEKLDSTEFRDRLSTTQIGGLIAADPAAPKLMDALVKRFEVMGRAASEQFARNARTLSIPIGIALALAINLDSIHLLSRYLTEEPLRQTIIAKFPAAPAVAVPAPGDPAVDADAFKAMTEYAQLLRKEMDGMRTQGFPVGWDQYPNCSAKDGTDSRCVKAGLRGMDGVLTVAGHDHAVFAKWAVGVLISGLLVGLGAPFWFEVVQRLMQARSGLRAVTPNTAQQGGTNLGGTNPGAAG
;
A
#
# COMPACT_ATOMS: atom_id res chain seq x y z
N MET A 1 14.93 -15.63 -23.20
CA MET A 1 15.48 -15.02 -21.97
C MET A 1 15.16 -13.53 -21.86
N GLY A 2 15.46 -12.71 -22.89
CA GLY A 2 15.31 -11.23 -22.82
C GLY A 2 13.91 -10.70 -22.45
N LEU A 3 12.82 -11.33 -22.92
CA LEU A 3 11.44 -10.92 -22.57
C LEU A 3 11.17 -11.03 -21.07
N LEU A 4 11.52 -12.16 -20.44
CA LEU A 4 11.28 -12.41 -19.02
C LEU A 4 12.11 -11.47 -18.15
N GLU A 5 13.36 -11.22 -18.54
CA GLU A 5 14.23 -10.28 -17.83
C GLU A 5 13.77 -8.83 -17.98
N GLY A 6 13.28 -8.43 -19.17
CA GLY A 6 12.68 -7.12 -19.37
C GLY A 6 11.42 -6.91 -18.53
N LEU A 7 10.54 -7.91 -18.46
CA LEU A 7 9.34 -7.88 -17.59
C LEU A 7 9.71 -7.84 -16.11
N LEU A 8 10.75 -8.58 -15.69
CA LEU A 8 11.23 -8.54 -14.31
C LEU A 8 11.79 -7.16 -13.94
N ALA A 9 12.64 -6.56 -14.79
CA ALA A 9 13.18 -5.22 -14.58
C ALA A 9 12.07 -4.15 -14.52
N PHE A 10 11.05 -4.30 -15.37
CA PHE A 10 9.85 -3.45 -15.34
C PHE A 10 9.10 -3.60 -14.01
N ALA A 11 8.78 -4.83 -13.60
CA ALA A 11 8.05 -5.09 -12.36
C ALA A 11 8.78 -4.58 -11.12
N LEU A 12 10.12 -4.77 -11.06
CA LEU A 12 10.97 -4.23 -9.99
C LEU A 12 10.90 -2.71 -9.92
N THR A 13 10.93 -2.04 -11.07
CA THR A 13 10.81 -0.58 -11.14
C THR A 13 9.46 -0.09 -10.64
N ILE A 14 8.36 -0.70 -11.11
CA ILE A 14 7.02 -0.29 -10.66
C ILE A 14 6.83 -0.57 -9.17
N LEU A 15 7.42 -1.65 -8.63
CA LEU A 15 7.41 -1.95 -7.20
C LEU A 15 8.06 -0.85 -6.36
N VAL A 16 9.20 -0.30 -6.80
CA VAL A 16 9.86 0.82 -6.11
C VAL A 16 8.92 2.02 -6.00
N PHE A 17 8.29 2.42 -7.12
CA PHE A 17 7.33 3.53 -7.10
C PHE A 17 6.06 3.20 -6.31
N ALA A 18 5.61 1.95 -6.34
CA ALA A 18 4.42 1.53 -5.61
C ALA A 18 4.63 1.61 -4.09
N ASN A 19 5.84 1.35 -3.60
CA ASN A 19 6.21 1.59 -2.20
C ASN A 19 6.09 3.08 -1.83
N VAL A 20 6.46 4.00 -2.72
CA VAL A 20 6.28 5.45 -2.51
C VAL A 20 4.82 5.80 -2.34
N VAL A 21 3.96 5.30 -3.23
CA VAL A 21 2.52 5.55 -3.14
C VAL A 21 1.93 4.94 -1.89
N SER A 22 2.32 3.73 -1.50
CA SER A 22 1.88 3.11 -0.24
C SER A 22 2.26 3.96 0.98
N ALA A 23 3.49 4.46 1.05
CA ALA A 23 3.93 5.36 2.12
C ALA A 23 3.14 6.69 2.13
N ALA A 24 2.87 7.27 0.97
CA ALA A 24 2.09 8.50 0.85
C ALA A 24 0.62 8.31 1.27
N VAL A 25 -0.02 7.22 0.83
CA VAL A 25 -1.39 6.85 1.26
C VAL A 25 -1.45 6.70 2.77
N GLU A 26 -0.48 5.98 3.34
CA GLU A 26 -0.40 5.78 4.78
C GLU A 26 -0.25 7.11 5.53
N PHE A 27 0.61 8.01 5.05
CA PHE A 27 0.75 9.33 5.65
C PHE A 27 -0.55 10.14 5.62
N VAL A 28 -1.25 10.18 4.48
CA VAL A 28 -2.54 10.89 4.38
C VAL A 28 -3.57 10.30 5.34
N GLN A 29 -3.61 8.98 5.48
CA GLN A 29 -4.50 8.30 6.41
C GLN A 29 -4.13 8.54 7.88
N ARG A 30 -2.84 8.61 8.20
CA ARG A 30 -2.31 8.90 9.54
C ARG A 30 -2.59 10.36 9.94
N VAL A 31 -2.22 11.34 9.12
CA VAL A 31 -2.51 12.77 9.35
C VAL A 31 -4.01 13.02 9.48
N GLY A 32 -4.79 12.34 8.65
CA GLY A 32 -6.24 12.39 8.73
C GLY A 32 -6.81 11.66 9.95
N LYS A 33 -6.06 10.96 10.79
CA LYS A 33 -6.57 10.09 11.87
C LYS A 33 -7.72 9.19 11.38
N ALA A 34 -7.56 8.64 10.17
CA ALA A 34 -8.62 7.96 9.46
C ALA A 34 -9.14 6.72 10.21
N ARG A 35 -8.27 6.08 11.01
CA ARG A 35 -8.62 4.94 11.87
C ARG A 35 -9.48 5.34 13.06
N ALA A 36 -9.06 6.32 13.85
CA ALA A 36 -9.87 6.87 14.94
C ALA A 36 -11.25 7.36 14.44
N ARG A 37 -11.29 8.08 13.30
CA ARG A 37 -12.56 8.49 12.66
C ARG A 37 -13.41 7.32 12.19
N GLY A 38 -12.78 6.27 11.67
CA GLY A 38 -13.46 5.05 11.23
C GLY A 38 -14.07 4.31 12.41
N PHE A 39 -13.28 4.11 13.46
CA PHE A 39 -13.69 3.45 14.69
C PHE A 39 -14.82 4.21 15.40
N HIS A 40 -14.71 5.54 15.52
CA HIS A 40 -15.78 6.36 16.08
C HIS A 40 -17.09 6.21 15.29
N ARG A 41 -17.06 6.28 13.95
CA ARG A 41 -18.24 6.06 13.11
C ARG A 41 -18.81 4.64 13.26
N MET A 42 -17.95 3.63 13.38
CA MET A 42 -18.37 2.25 13.66
C MET A 42 -19.10 2.16 15.00
N MET A 43 -18.58 2.79 16.05
CA MET A 43 -19.23 2.81 17.37
C MET A 43 -20.56 3.55 17.37
N LEU A 44 -20.67 4.66 16.63
CA LEU A 44 -21.94 5.37 16.46
C LEU A 44 -23.00 4.48 15.78
N ALA A 45 -22.60 3.72 14.75
CA ALA A 45 -23.48 2.77 14.07
C ALA A 45 -23.81 1.56 14.95
N TYR A 46 -22.85 1.07 15.72
CA TYR A 46 -23.06 -0.03 16.67
C TYR A 46 -24.10 0.35 17.73
N TRP A 47 -23.96 1.53 18.35
CA TRP A 47 -24.92 2.04 19.32
C TRP A 47 -26.33 2.22 18.73
N GLY A 48 -26.43 2.88 17.57
CA GLY A 48 -27.73 3.26 17.03
C GLY A 48 -28.53 2.11 16.41
N ARG A 49 -27.84 1.10 15.85
CA ARG A 49 -28.47 0.03 15.07
C ARG A 49 -28.26 -1.34 15.70
N ASP A 50 -27.01 -1.73 15.89
CA ASP A 50 -26.69 -3.13 16.18
C ASP A 50 -26.93 -3.51 17.66
N LEU A 51 -26.62 -2.61 18.60
CA LEU A 51 -26.77 -2.86 20.03
C LEU A 51 -28.24 -3.15 20.44
N PRO A 52 -29.24 -2.32 20.05
CA PRO A 52 -30.65 -2.63 20.33
C PRO A 52 -31.14 -3.92 19.65
N GLU A 53 -30.71 -4.18 18.40
CA GLU A 53 -31.10 -5.37 17.64
C GLU A 53 -30.56 -6.65 18.28
N VAL A 54 -29.27 -6.67 18.65
CA VAL A 54 -28.63 -7.81 19.29
C VAL A 54 -29.25 -8.10 20.65
N LEU A 55 -29.50 -7.07 21.47
CA LEU A 55 -30.11 -7.24 22.78
C LEU A 55 -31.51 -7.85 22.68
N LYS A 56 -32.37 -7.31 21.80
CA LYS A 56 -33.73 -7.84 21.58
C LYS A 56 -33.71 -9.26 21.03
N ALA A 57 -32.88 -9.54 20.02
CA ALA A 57 -32.81 -10.84 19.39
C ALA A 57 -32.28 -11.94 20.32
N ASN A 58 -31.54 -11.59 21.37
CA ASN A 58 -30.94 -12.55 22.29
C ASN A 58 -31.66 -12.68 23.63
N GLY A 59 -32.78 -11.98 23.81
CA GLY A 59 -33.68 -12.14 24.96
C GLY A 59 -33.34 -11.24 26.14
N ALA A 60 -32.78 -10.05 25.90
CA ALA A 60 -32.52 -9.08 26.96
C ALA A 60 -33.82 -8.69 27.70
N GLY A 61 -33.77 -8.67 29.03
CA GLY A 61 -34.89 -8.29 29.86
C GLY A 61 -35.27 -6.80 29.76
N PRO A 62 -36.43 -6.40 30.31
CA PRO A 62 -36.92 -5.02 30.26
C PRO A 62 -35.94 -4.01 30.87
N ALA A 63 -35.27 -4.37 31.97
CA ALA A 63 -34.30 -3.50 32.64
C ALA A 63 -33.14 -3.10 31.71
N VAL A 64 -32.61 -4.04 30.93
CA VAL A 64 -31.55 -3.79 29.94
C VAL A 64 -32.07 -2.90 28.82
N LEU A 65 -33.24 -3.21 28.26
CA LEU A 65 -33.82 -2.46 27.15
C LEU A 65 -34.23 -1.04 27.53
N ASP A 66 -34.71 -0.83 28.75
CA ASP A 66 -35.06 0.50 29.27
C ASP A 66 -33.80 1.28 29.67
N GLY A 67 -32.80 0.62 30.24
CA GLY A 67 -31.49 1.20 30.49
C GLY A 67 -30.81 1.72 29.23
N LEU A 68 -30.96 1.02 28.09
CA LEU A 68 -30.43 1.46 26.80
C LEU A 68 -31.05 2.79 26.34
N LYS A 69 -32.32 3.05 26.68
CA LYS A 69 -33.02 4.30 26.32
C LYS A 69 -32.57 5.48 27.19
N THR A 70 -32.24 5.21 28.45
CA THR A 70 -31.84 6.24 29.42
C THR A 70 -30.35 6.53 29.39
N GLN A 71 -29.53 5.57 28.98
CA GLN A 71 -28.10 5.77 28.85
C GLN A 71 -27.76 6.78 27.75
N SER A 72 -26.92 7.75 28.11
CA SER A 72 -26.37 8.73 27.18
C SER A 72 -25.47 8.05 26.15
N LYS A 73 -25.78 8.29 24.87
CA LYS A 73 -24.95 7.89 23.74
C LYS A 73 -23.52 8.43 23.87
N ALA A 74 -23.36 9.69 24.29
CA ALA A 74 -22.04 10.32 24.39
C ALA A 74 -21.17 9.64 25.45
N ASP A 75 -21.76 9.25 26.58
CA ASP A 75 -21.04 8.60 27.68
C ASP A 75 -20.64 7.18 27.30
N PHE A 76 -21.57 6.42 26.68
CA PHE A 76 -21.26 5.10 26.14
C PHE A 76 -20.11 5.16 25.13
N ILE A 77 -20.25 5.99 24.09
CA ILE A 77 -19.25 6.08 23.03
C ILE A 77 -17.93 6.57 23.59
N GLY A 78 -17.96 7.56 24.49
CA GLY A 78 -16.78 8.07 25.18
C GLY A 78 -15.99 6.98 25.87
N GLU A 79 -16.65 6.12 26.64
CA GLU A 79 -16.02 4.99 27.32
C GLU A 79 -15.43 3.97 26.33
N MET A 80 -16.16 3.66 25.26
CA MET A 80 -15.72 2.70 24.24
C MET A 80 -14.53 3.18 23.42
N VAL A 81 -14.43 4.49 23.15
CA VAL A 81 -13.39 5.05 22.27
C VAL A 81 -12.23 5.71 23.01
N ARG A 82 -12.32 5.94 24.33
CA ARG A 82 -11.30 6.69 25.09
C ARG A 82 -9.95 5.96 25.09
N HIS A 83 -8.86 6.68 24.81
CA HIS A 83 -7.52 6.13 24.98
C HIS A 83 -7.23 5.88 26.48
N PRO A 84 -6.63 4.74 26.90
CA PRO A 84 -6.44 4.42 28.32
C PRO A 84 -5.68 5.50 29.10
N VAL A 85 -4.69 6.13 28.47
CA VAL A 85 -3.87 7.19 29.08
C VAL A 85 -4.57 8.55 29.07
N ALA A 86 -5.60 8.75 28.22
CA ALA A 86 -6.36 10.01 28.17
C ALA A 86 -7.30 10.19 29.37
N GLY A 87 -7.53 9.13 30.16
CA GLY A 87 -8.30 9.17 31.41
C GLY A 87 -7.67 10.03 32.52
N LEU A 88 -6.40 10.44 32.37
CA LEU A 88 -5.71 11.29 33.34
C LEU A 88 -6.23 12.74 33.38
N ASP A 89 -6.82 13.23 32.28
CA ASP A 89 -7.11 14.67 32.12
C ASP A 89 -8.61 15.03 32.17
N ASN A 90 -9.54 14.10 32.46
CA ASN A 90 -11.00 14.33 32.39
C ASN A 90 -11.47 15.06 31.12
N ALA A 91 -10.69 14.96 30.04
CA ALA A 91 -10.85 15.82 28.88
C ALA A 91 -12.12 15.46 28.11
N VAL A 92 -12.89 16.49 27.73
CA VAL A 92 -14.08 16.35 26.89
C VAL A 92 -13.67 15.79 25.53
N LEU A 93 -14.12 14.56 25.22
CA LEU A 93 -13.80 13.85 23.97
C LEU A 93 -14.46 14.49 22.75
N CYS A 94 -15.67 15.02 22.90
CA CYS A 94 -16.43 15.66 21.83
C CYS A 94 -17.11 16.94 22.31
N ARG A 95 -17.01 18.01 21.54
CA ARG A 95 -17.74 19.27 21.73
C ARG A 95 -18.60 19.50 20.49
N GLY A 96 -19.91 19.25 20.62
CA GLY A 96 -20.83 19.20 19.48
C GLY A 96 -20.44 18.10 18.50
N ASP A 97 -20.35 18.43 17.21
CA ASP A 97 -19.95 17.49 16.16
C ASP A 97 -18.44 17.28 16.04
N THR A 98 -17.64 18.04 16.79
CA THR A 98 -16.17 17.96 16.76
C THR A 98 -15.66 17.09 17.89
N CYS A 99 -14.79 16.14 17.57
CA CYS A 99 -14.17 15.25 18.56
C CYS A 99 -12.65 15.31 18.49
N ASP A 100 -12.00 15.22 19.66
CA ASP A 100 -10.55 15.10 19.77
C ASP A 100 -10.11 13.67 19.46
N LEU A 101 -9.89 13.41 18.18
CA LEU A 101 -9.48 12.11 17.65
C LEU A 101 -8.10 11.66 18.16
N SER A 102 -7.26 12.56 18.70
CA SER A 102 -5.97 12.21 19.33
C SER A 102 -6.16 11.36 20.57
N LYS A 103 -7.28 11.57 21.27
CA LYS A 103 -7.58 10.94 22.56
C LYS A 103 -8.43 9.70 22.39
N MET A 104 -8.61 9.23 21.15
CA MET A 104 -9.41 8.06 20.83
C MET A 104 -8.54 6.87 20.44
N VAL A 105 -8.99 5.67 20.79
CA VAL A 105 -8.38 4.43 20.30
C VAL A 105 -8.65 4.26 18.81
N GLU A 106 -7.67 3.69 18.11
CA GLU A 106 -7.78 3.39 16.69
C GLU A 106 -8.33 1.98 16.41
N LYS A 107 -8.15 1.09 17.38
CA LYS A 107 -8.58 -0.31 17.37
C LYS A 107 -8.91 -0.75 18.79
N LEU A 108 -9.75 -1.75 18.89
CA LEU A 108 -10.15 -2.36 20.15
C LEU A 108 -10.31 -3.86 19.89
N ASP A 109 -9.64 -4.68 20.69
CA ASP A 109 -9.83 -6.14 20.60
C ASP A 109 -11.10 -6.58 21.35
N SER A 110 -11.49 -7.85 21.21
CA SER A 110 -12.71 -8.36 21.83
C SER A 110 -12.66 -8.41 23.36
N THR A 111 -11.46 -8.54 23.94
CA THR A 111 -11.26 -8.58 25.39
C THR A 111 -11.40 -7.18 25.96
N GLU A 112 -10.72 -6.21 25.36
CA GLU A 112 -10.77 -4.81 25.74
C GLU A 112 -12.17 -4.22 25.49
N PHE A 113 -12.86 -4.65 24.41
CA PHE A 113 -14.27 -4.31 24.19
C PHE A 113 -15.16 -4.81 25.32
N ARG A 114 -14.99 -6.06 25.75
CA ARG A 114 -15.78 -6.64 26.85
C ARG A 114 -15.52 -5.90 28.16
N ASP A 115 -14.26 -5.62 28.46
CA ASP A 115 -13.85 -4.88 29.65
C ASP A 115 -14.51 -3.50 29.69
N ARG A 116 -14.36 -2.70 28.63
CA ARG A 116 -14.99 -1.38 28.50
C ARG A 116 -16.51 -1.45 28.49
N LEU A 117 -17.11 -2.45 27.86
CA LEU A 117 -18.56 -2.61 27.88
C LEU A 117 -19.05 -2.81 29.31
N SER A 118 -18.32 -3.56 30.14
CA SER A 118 -18.67 -3.82 31.53
C SER A 118 -18.63 -2.58 32.43
N THR A 119 -17.80 -1.57 32.09
CA THR A 119 -17.74 -0.30 32.83
C THR A 119 -18.90 0.64 32.50
N THR A 120 -19.67 0.36 31.43
CA THR A 120 -20.84 1.16 31.06
C THR A 120 -22.08 0.80 31.88
N GLN A 121 -23.04 1.73 31.94
CA GLN A 121 -24.34 1.51 32.59
C GLN A 121 -25.08 0.29 32.01
N ILE A 122 -25.19 0.18 30.68
CA ILE A 122 -25.82 -0.99 30.02
C ILE A 122 -25.05 -2.27 30.30
N GLY A 123 -23.70 -2.22 30.40
CA GLY A 123 -22.88 -3.37 30.78
C GLY A 123 -23.23 -3.91 32.15
N GLY A 124 -23.38 -3.03 33.14
CA GLY A 124 -23.84 -3.40 34.48
C GLY A 124 -25.23 -4.03 34.47
N LEU A 125 -26.15 -3.50 33.66
CA LEU A 125 -27.50 -4.09 33.51
C LEU A 125 -27.47 -5.45 32.82
N ILE A 126 -26.63 -5.61 31.79
CA ILE A 126 -26.44 -6.90 31.11
C ILE A 126 -25.87 -7.92 32.10
N ALA A 127 -24.91 -7.54 32.94
CA ALA A 127 -24.31 -8.44 33.93
C ALA A 127 -25.32 -8.95 34.97
N ALA A 128 -26.35 -8.16 35.27
CA ALA A 128 -27.45 -8.54 36.18
C ALA A 128 -28.57 -9.36 35.50
N ASP A 129 -28.55 -9.47 34.17
CA ASP A 129 -29.57 -10.20 33.40
C ASP A 129 -29.31 -11.72 33.44
N PRO A 130 -30.33 -12.58 33.60
CA PRO A 130 -30.15 -14.04 33.57
C PRO A 130 -29.52 -14.56 32.27
N ALA A 131 -29.65 -13.83 31.16
CA ALA A 131 -29.06 -14.15 29.87
C ALA A 131 -27.67 -13.50 29.66
N ALA A 132 -27.03 -12.95 30.69
CA ALA A 132 -25.76 -12.21 30.60
C ALA A 132 -24.69 -12.88 29.71
N PRO A 133 -24.37 -14.19 29.84
CA PRO A 133 -23.33 -14.82 29.03
C PRO A 133 -23.69 -14.79 27.54
N LYS A 134 -24.93 -15.13 27.22
CA LYS A 134 -25.44 -15.16 25.85
C LYS A 134 -25.48 -13.75 25.25
N LEU A 135 -25.93 -12.76 26.02
CA LEU A 135 -25.97 -11.36 25.59
C LEU A 135 -24.56 -10.83 25.29
N MET A 136 -23.63 -11.04 26.23
CA MET A 136 -22.25 -10.58 26.09
C MET A 136 -21.56 -11.21 24.87
N ASP A 137 -21.70 -12.53 24.68
CA ASP A 137 -21.12 -13.22 23.53
C ASP A 137 -21.72 -12.75 22.20
N ALA A 138 -23.03 -12.51 22.15
CA ALA A 138 -23.68 -11.98 20.95
C ALA A 138 -23.19 -10.56 20.61
N LEU A 139 -22.98 -9.70 21.61
CA LEU A 139 -22.48 -8.34 21.45
C LEU A 139 -21.03 -8.32 20.96
N VAL A 140 -20.15 -9.11 21.58
CA VAL A 140 -18.75 -9.26 21.17
C VAL A 140 -18.67 -9.80 19.75
N LYS A 141 -19.43 -10.85 19.43
CA LYS A 141 -19.46 -11.42 18.08
C LYS A 141 -19.92 -10.38 17.05
N ARG A 142 -20.93 -9.57 17.36
CA ARG A 142 -21.38 -8.51 16.45
C ARG A 142 -20.33 -7.41 16.28
N PHE A 143 -19.64 -7.04 17.37
CA PHE A 143 -18.53 -6.11 17.32
C PHE A 143 -17.41 -6.60 16.39
N GLU A 144 -17.01 -7.86 16.48
CA GLU A 144 -15.99 -8.46 15.60
C GLU A 144 -16.41 -8.47 14.12
N VAL A 145 -17.69 -8.74 13.84
CA VAL A 145 -18.23 -8.67 12.47
C VAL A 145 -18.13 -7.23 11.93
N MET A 146 -18.52 -6.24 12.73
CA MET A 146 -18.41 -4.83 12.37
C MET A 146 -16.96 -4.39 12.20
N GLY A 147 -16.05 -4.84 13.07
CA GLY A 147 -14.61 -4.58 12.99
C GLY A 147 -13.99 -5.10 11.70
N ARG A 148 -14.37 -6.31 11.25
CA ARG A 148 -13.96 -6.85 9.96
C ARG A 148 -14.46 -6.01 8.79
N ALA A 149 -15.74 -5.64 8.80
CA ALA A 149 -16.33 -4.79 7.75
C ALA A 149 -15.69 -3.39 7.71
N ALA A 150 -15.40 -2.80 8.86
CA ALA A 150 -14.71 -1.52 8.97
C ALA A 150 -13.26 -1.59 8.45
N SER A 151 -12.54 -2.67 8.78
CA SER A 151 -11.19 -2.92 8.29
C SER A 151 -11.16 -3.08 6.77
N GLU A 152 -12.14 -3.79 6.20
CA GLU A 152 -12.27 -3.94 4.76
C GLU A 152 -12.57 -2.58 4.08
N GLN A 153 -13.46 -1.76 4.67
CA GLN A 153 -13.74 -0.43 4.16
C GLN A 153 -12.50 0.48 4.21
N PHE A 154 -11.69 0.37 5.27
CA PHE A 154 -10.43 1.09 5.38
C PHE A 154 -9.45 0.68 4.26
N ALA A 155 -9.32 -0.62 4.00
CA ALA A 155 -8.49 -1.14 2.92
C ALA A 155 -9.00 -0.67 1.53
N ARG A 156 -10.33 -0.65 1.32
CA ARG A 156 -10.94 -0.10 0.09
C ARG A 156 -10.60 1.38 -0.09
N ASN A 157 -10.75 2.19 0.95
CA ASN A 157 -10.43 3.62 0.89
C ASN A 157 -8.94 3.86 0.60
N ALA A 158 -8.05 3.04 1.16
CA ALA A 158 -6.61 3.11 0.87
C ALA A 158 -6.32 2.87 -0.62
N ARG A 159 -6.96 1.85 -1.21
CA ARG A 159 -6.83 1.52 -2.64
C ARG A 159 -7.44 2.59 -3.55
N THR A 160 -8.56 3.19 -3.15
CA THR A 160 -9.15 4.29 -3.93
C THR A 160 -8.25 5.53 -3.87
N LEU A 161 -7.58 5.78 -2.74
CA LEU A 161 -6.67 6.91 -2.56
C LEU A 161 -5.32 6.70 -3.26
N SER A 162 -4.86 5.46 -3.42
CA SER A 162 -3.59 5.16 -4.09
C SER A 162 -3.62 5.48 -5.59
N ILE A 163 -4.77 5.40 -6.26
CA ILE A 163 -4.93 5.74 -7.67
C ILE A 163 -4.58 7.21 -7.96
N PRO A 164 -5.25 8.21 -7.37
CA PRO A 164 -4.93 9.61 -7.63
C PRO A 164 -3.52 9.98 -7.16
N ILE A 165 -3.04 9.41 -6.06
CA ILE A 165 -1.65 9.61 -5.60
C ILE A 165 -0.65 9.03 -6.59
N GLY A 166 -0.91 7.85 -7.15
CA GLY A 166 -0.08 7.23 -8.17
C GLY A 166 -0.04 8.03 -9.46
N ILE A 167 -1.19 8.53 -9.93
CA ILE A 167 -1.27 9.43 -11.10
C ILE A 167 -0.50 10.73 -10.83
N ALA A 168 -0.69 11.34 -9.67
CA ALA A 168 0.05 12.55 -9.29
C ALA A 168 1.57 12.31 -9.23
N LEU A 169 2.00 11.18 -8.67
CA LEU A 169 3.41 10.80 -8.64
C LEU A 169 3.96 10.60 -10.06
N ALA A 170 3.26 9.83 -10.90
CA ALA A 170 3.68 9.55 -12.27
C ALA A 170 3.80 10.82 -13.10
N LEU A 171 2.89 11.78 -12.95
CA LEU A 171 3.00 13.11 -13.54
C LEU A 171 4.21 13.86 -12.98
N ALA A 172 4.37 13.94 -11.65
CA ALA A 172 5.44 14.69 -11.01
C ALA A 172 6.84 14.24 -11.45
N ILE A 173 7.04 12.94 -11.64
CA ILE A 173 8.33 12.36 -12.04
C ILE A 173 8.43 12.05 -13.54
N ASN A 174 7.40 12.36 -14.34
CA ASN A 174 7.31 11.97 -15.75
C ASN A 174 7.61 10.48 -15.98
N LEU A 175 6.85 9.61 -15.31
CA LEU A 175 6.95 8.16 -15.47
C LEU A 175 6.08 7.71 -16.64
N ASP A 176 6.69 7.32 -17.76
CA ASP A 176 6.00 6.68 -18.90
C ASP A 176 6.32 5.17 -18.92
N SER A 177 5.35 4.37 -18.49
CA SER A 177 5.47 2.92 -18.35
C SER A 177 5.57 2.20 -19.70
N ILE A 178 4.97 2.75 -20.76
CA ILE A 178 5.04 2.17 -22.11
C ILE A 178 6.46 2.35 -22.64
N HIS A 179 7.00 3.57 -22.50
CA HIS A 179 8.38 3.85 -22.90
C HIS A 179 9.37 3.03 -22.05
N LEU A 180 9.19 3.01 -20.73
CA LEU A 180 9.99 2.23 -19.79
C LEU A 180 10.03 0.75 -20.16
N LEU A 181 8.87 0.12 -20.39
CA LEU A 181 8.80 -1.28 -20.78
C LEU A 181 9.49 -1.53 -22.11
N SER A 182 9.24 -0.68 -23.12
CA SER A 182 9.91 -0.78 -24.43
C SER A 182 11.43 -0.76 -24.27
N ARG A 183 11.97 0.13 -23.45
CA ARG A 183 13.41 0.24 -23.19
C ARG A 183 13.96 -1.02 -22.52
N TYR A 184 13.27 -1.60 -21.54
CA TYR A 184 13.72 -2.86 -20.94
C TYR A 184 13.70 -4.05 -21.88
N LEU A 185 12.74 -4.07 -22.81
CA LEU A 185 12.65 -5.14 -23.81
C LEU A 185 13.74 -5.01 -24.89
N THR A 186 14.18 -3.80 -25.23
CA THR A 186 15.19 -3.56 -26.27
C THR A 186 16.62 -3.47 -25.73
N GLU A 187 16.83 -2.96 -24.52
CA GLU A 187 18.16 -2.63 -23.99
C GLU A 187 18.63 -3.62 -22.91
N GLU A 188 19.59 -4.47 -23.29
CA GLU A 188 20.21 -5.46 -22.41
C GLU A 188 20.97 -4.91 -21.20
N PRO A 189 21.90 -3.95 -21.37
CA PRO A 189 22.66 -3.45 -20.23
C PRO A 189 21.76 -2.77 -19.18
N LEU A 190 20.67 -2.13 -19.64
CA LEU A 190 19.72 -1.46 -18.76
C LEU A 190 18.96 -2.45 -17.88
N ARG A 191 18.39 -3.52 -18.45
CA ARG A 191 17.65 -4.53 -17.66
C ARG A 191 18.55 -5.28 -16.68
N GLN A 192 19.79 -5.60 -17.06
CA GLN A 192 20.73 -6.31 -16.16
C GLN A 192 21.10 -5.43 -14.96
N THR A 193 21.30 -4.12 -15.17
CA THR A 193 21.59 -3.16 -14.08
C THR A 193 20.48 -3.13 -13.04
N ILE A 194 19.21 -3.09 -13.49
CA ILE A 194 18.06 -3.07 -12.57
C ILE A 194 17.89 -4.40 -11.83
N ILE A 195 17.98 -5.52 -12.53
CA ILE A 195 17.89 -6.85 -11.93
C ILE A 195 19.00 -7.07 -10.87
N ALA A 196 20.22 -6.61 -11.16
CA ALA A 196 21.35 -6.75 -10.24
C ALA A 196 21.24 -5.84 -9.01
N LYS A 197 20.57 -4.70 -9.14
CA LYS A 197 20.35 -3.73 -8.04
C LYS A 197 19.25 -4.11 -7.08
N PHE A 198 18.22 -4.80 -7.55
CA PHE A 198 17.10 -5.26 -6.73
C PHE A 198 17.05 -6.80 -6.67
N PRO A 199 18.11 -7.48 -6.19
CA PRO A 199 18.09 -8.92 -6.04
C PRO A 199 17.15 -9.27 -4.89
N ALA A 200 15.93 -9.68 -5.22
CA ALA A 200 14.90 -10.09 -4.27
C ALA A 200 14.72 -9.09 -3.12
N ALA A 201 14.13 -7.93 -3.41
CA ALA A 201 13.72 -7.03 -2.34
C ALA A 201 12.86 -7.81 -1.33
N PRO A 202 13.21 -7.85 -0.03
CA PRO A 202 12.23 -8.27 0.96
C PRO A 202 11.04 -7.36 0.76
N ALA A 203 9.82 -7.92 0.76
CA ALA A 203 8.64 -7.08 0.91
C ALA A 203 8.98 -6.14 2.07
N VAL A 204 8.95 -4.82 1.84
CA VAL A 204 8.71 -3.93 2.96
C VAL A 204 7.36 -4.40 3.45
N ALA A 205 7.37 -5.28 4.44
CA ALA A 205 6.18 -5.74 5.10
C ALA A 205 5.56 -4.44 5.55
N VAL A 206 4.46 -4.05 4.91
CA VAL A 206 3.64 -2.96 5.41
C VAL A 206 3.34 -3.41 6.84
N PRO A 207 3.93 -2.76 7.86
CA PRO A 207 3.81 -3.26 9.21
C PRO A 207 2.33 -3.31 9.55
N ALA A 208 1.94 -4.33 10.31
CA ALA A 208 0.57 -4.45 10.77
C ALA A 208 0.15 -3.12 11.42
N PRO A 209 -1.05 -2.59 11.11
CA PRO A 209 -1.56 -1.35 11.67
C PRO A 209 -1.42 -1.24 13.20
N GLY A 210 -0.55 -0.34 13.66
CA GLY A 210 -0.59 0.19 15.03
C GLY A 210 0.66 0.02 15.88
N ASP A 211 1.85 0.33 15.34
CA ASP A 211 3.02 0.60 16.17
C ASP A 211 2.98 2.09 16.61
N PRO A 212 2.90 2.41 17.91
CA PRO A 212 2.64 3.76 18.43
C PRO A 212 3.88 4.66 18.52
N ALA A 213 5.07 4.17 18.19
CA ALA A 213 6.23 5.04 18.09
C ALA A 213 6.16 5.81 16.77
N VAL A 214 6.28 7.15 16.83
CA VAL A 214 6.42 8.11 15.71
C VAL A 214 5.22 9.08 15.56
N ASP A 215 4.99 9.92 16.58
CA ASP A 215 3.99 11.02 16.54
C ASP A 215 4.62 12.39 16.19
N ALA A 216 5.95 12.55 16.34
CA ALA A 216 6.71 13.72 15.85
C ALA A 216 7.63 13.37 14.66
N ASP A 217 7.97 12.09 14.49
CA ASP A 217 8.88 11.62 13.45
C ASP A 217 8.17 11.28 12.13
N ALA A 218 6.85 11.46 11.97
CA ALA A 218 6.16 11.01 10.74
C ALA A 218 6.48 11.91 9.53
N PHE A 219 6.54 13.23 9.75
CA PHE A 219 7.00 14.18 8.73
C PHE A 219 8.51 14.05 8.50
N LYS A 220 9.29 13.81 9.57
CA LYS A 220 10.73 13.59 9.50
C LYS A 220 11.07 12.29 8.75
N ALA A 221 10.41 11.18 9.07
CA ALA A 221 10.50 9.90 8.38
C ALA A 221 10.03 9.99 6.93
N MET A 222 9.01 10.82 6.63
CA MET A 222 8.65 11.12 5.25
C MET A 222 9.74 11.92 4.54
N THR A 223 10.35 12.93 5.18
CA THR A 223 11.44 13.67 4.58
C THR A 223 12.70 12.82 4.41
N GLU A 224 12.99 11.91 5.34
CA GLU A 224 14.10 10.96 5.28
C GLU A 224 13.84 9.92 4.20
N TYR A 225 12.62 9.38 4.11
CA TYR A 225 12.20 8.47 3.03
C TYR A 225 12.20 9.17 1.67
N ALA A 226 11.74 10.42 1.59
CA ALA A 226 11.81 11.25 0.38
C ALA A 226 13.26 11.59 0.00
N GLN A 227 14.15 11.80 0.96
CA GLN A 227 15.58 12.00 0.73
C GLN A 227 16.27 10.72 0.28
N LEU A 228 15.92 9.56 0.86
CA LEU A 228 16.39 8.24 0.43
C LEU A 228 15.92 7.96 -1.01
N LEU A 229 14.64 8.15 -1.28
CA LEU A 229 14.06 8.06 -2.63
C LEU A 229 14.71 9.01 -3.62
N ARG A 230 14.97 10.26 -3.23
CA ARG A 230 15.65 11.24 -4.09
C ARG A 230 17.08 10.80 -4.38
N LYS A 231 17.82 10.33 -3.39
CA LYS A 231 19.17 9.81 -3.53
C LYS A 231 19.20 8.56 -4.42
N GLU A 232 18.20 7.69 -4.28
CA GLU A 232 18.04 6.48 -5.09
C GLU A 232 17.62 6.82 -6.53
N MET A 233 16.73 7.79 -6.71
CA MET A 233 16.31 8.37 -8.00
C MET A 233 17.45 9.09 -8.72
N ASP A 234 18.26 9.87 -8.02
CA ASP A 234 19.46 10.53 -8.57
C ASP A 234 20.52 9.48 -8.96
N GLY A 235 20.67 8.42 -8.16
CA GLY A 235 21.47 7.24 -8.48
C GLY A 235 20.92 6.43 -9.67
N MET A 236 19.61 6.41 -9.89
CA MET A 236 18.99 5.80 -11.07
C MET A 236 19.18 6.67 -12.32
N ARG A 237 18.99 8.00 -12.19
CA ARG A 237 19.11 8.96 -13.30
C ARG A 237 20.55 9.05 -13.84
N THR A 238 21.54 9.02 -12.97
CA THR A 238 22.97 8.97 -13.35
C THR A 238 23.36 7.68 -14.08
N GLN A 239 22.53 6.65 -14.03
CA GLN A 239 22.77 5.35 -14.66
C GLN A 239 21.87 5.08 -15.87
N GLY A 240 21.26 6.12 -16.45
CA GLY A 240 20.52 6.03 -17.71
C GLY A 240 19.09 5.49 -17.56
N PHE A 241 18.51 5.55 -16.36
CA PHE A 241 17.13 5.12 -16.13
C PHE A 241 16.13 6.03 -16.88
N PRO A 242 15.17 5.48 -17.66
CA PRO A 242 14.33 6.26 -18.56
C PRO A 242 13.11 6.85 -17.85
N VAL A 243 13.34 7.65 -16.79
CA VAL A 243 12.31 8.44 -16.10
C VAL A 243 12.77 9.89 -15.96
N GLY A 244 11.82 10.78 -15.72
CA GLY A 244 12.11 12.19 -15.51
C GLY A 244 11.86 13.06 -16.72
N TRP A 245 11.92 14.36 -16.47
CA TRP A 245 11.62 15.40 -17.45
C TRP A 245 12.69 15.62 -18.51
N ASP A 246 13.77 14.83 -18.52
CA ASP A 246 14.71 14.78 -19.66
C ASP A 246 14.21 13.84 -20.78
N GLN A 247 13.15 13.07 -20.49
CA GLN A 247 12.44 12.21 -21.42
C GLN A 247 11.16 12.88 -21.93
N TYR A 248 10.66 12.39 -23.07
CA TYR A 248 9.44 12.91 -23.71
C TYR A 248 8.29 13.04 -22.70
N PRO A 249 7.46 14.10 -22.76
CA PRO A 249 7.37 15.20 -23.73
C PRO A 249 8.42 16.28 -23.52
N ASN A 250 9.24 16.18 -22.48
CA ASN A 250 10.27 17.17 -22.19
C ASN A 250 11.66 16.62 -22.60
N CYS A 251 12.70 17.46 -22.53
CA CYS A 251 14.01 17.12 -23.06
C CYS A 251 15.13 17.77 -22.25
N SER A 252 16.33 17.18 -22.27
CA SER A 252 17.50 17.76 -21.62
C SER A 252 18.24 18.67 -22.60
N ALA A 253 18.40 19.95 -22.26
CA ALA A 253 19.16 20.91 -23.08
C ALA A 253 20.69 20.68 -23.05
N LYS A 254 21.17 19.63 -22.35
CA LYS A 254 22.60 19.43 -22.09
C LYS A 254 23.43 19.07 -23.32
N ASP A 255 22.83 18.42 -24.31
CA ASP A 255 23.58 17.92 -25.47
C ASP A 255 23.28 18.67 -26.78
N GLY A 256 22.28 19.56 -26.82
CA GLY A 256 21.94 20.42 -27.98
C GLY A 256 21.54 19.70 -29.29
N THR A 257 21.68 18.38 -29.34
CA THR A 257 21.41 17.51 -30.51
C THR A 257 20.00 16.91 -30.49
N ASP A 258 19.30 17.05 -29.37
CA ASP A 258 17.95 16.55 -29.23
C ASP A 258 16.99 17.43 -30.04
N SER A 259 16.54 16.91 -31.19
CA SER A 259 15.59 17.58 -32.07
C SER A 259 14.28 17.98 -31.38
N ARG A 260 13.95 17.39 -30.22
CA ARG A 260 12.84 17.80 -29.35
C ARG A 260 13.11 19.18 -28.72
N CYS A 261 14.32 19.41 -28.22
CA CYS A 261 14.75 20.67 -27.59
C CYS A 261 14.96 21.80 -28.61
N VAL A 262 15.43 21.45 -29.82
CA VAL A 262 15.62 22.42 -30.92
C VAL A 262 14.27 22.95 -31.44
N LYS A 263 13.22 22.12 -31.43
CA LYS A 263 11.88 22.50 -31.92
C LYS A 263 10.98 23.14 -30.86
N ALA A 264 11.13 22.77 -29.58
CA ALA A 264 10.17 23.16 -28.54
C ALA A 264 10.51 24.49 -27.83
N GLY A 265 11.79 24.88 -27.70
CA GLY A 265 12.20 26.12 -27.02
C GLY A 265 11.74 26.30 -25.55
N LEU A 266 10.99 25.34 -24.99
CA LEU A 266 10.21 25.48 -23.78
C LEU A 266 10.49 24.31 -22.82
N ARG A 267 10.59 24.62 -21.54
CA ARG A 267 10.94 23.68 -20.45
C ARG A 267 9.71 23.46 -19.57
N GLY A 268 9.51 22.24 -19.08
CA GLY A 268 8.44 21.94 -18.10
C GLY A 268 7.05 21.85 -18.75
N MET A 269 6.00 22.19 -17.99
CA MET A 269 4.60 22.09 -18.43
C MET A 269 4.28 22.88 -19.70
N ASP A 270 5.00 23.98 -19.96
CA ASP A 270 4.84 24.78 -21.18
C ASP A 270 5.26 24.00 -22.44
N GLY A 271 6.27 23.14 -22.33
CA GLY A 271 6.67 22.21 -23.40
C GLY A 271 5.62 21.14 -23.66
N VAL A 272 4.93 20.67 -22.61
CA VAL A 272 3.86 19.67 -22.71
C VAL A 272 2.66 20.21 -23.49
N LEU A 273 2.21 21.43 -23.17
CA LEU A 273 1.09 22.09 -23.85
C LEU A 273 1.42 22.42 -25.32
N THR A 274 2.67 22.76 -25.60
CA THR A 274 3.13 23.07 -26.95
C THR A 274 3.16 21.81 -27.83
N VAL A 275 3.66 20.71 -27.30
CA VAL A 275 3.63 19.40 -27.96
C VAL A 275 2.20 18.93 -28.19
N ALA A 276 1.30 19.15 -27.22
CA ALA A 276 -0.12 18.87 -27.37
C ALA A 276 -0.76 19.62 -28.55
N GLY A 277 -0.28 20.83 -28.89
CA GLY A 277 -0.79 21.64 -30.00
C GLY A 277 -0.18 21.34 -31.38
N HIS A 278 0.96 20.63 -31.45
CA HIS A 278 1.68 20.38 -32.71
C HIS A 278 1.68 18.91 -33.12
N ASP A 279 1.74 17.98 -32.17
CA ASP A 279 1.80 16.54 -32.41
C ASP A 279 0.87 15.79 -31.46
N HIS A 280 -0.41 15.78 -31.81
CA HIS A 280 -1.47 15.21 -30.99
C HIS A 280 -1.27 13.71 -30.77
N ALA A 281 -0.69 13.00 -31.74
CA ALA A 281 -0.50 11.56 -31.68
C ALA A 281 0.57 11.18 -30.65
N VAL A 282 1.71 11.86 -30.66
CA VAL A 282 2.79 11.58 -29.71
C VAL A 282 2.40 12.09 -28.30
N PHE A 283 1.71 13.23 -28.21
CA PHE A 283 1.16 13.71 -26.94
C PHE A 283 0.18 12.69 -26.33
N ALA A 284 -0.76 12.18 -27.13
CA ALA A 284 -1.73 11.19 -26.68
C ALA A 284 -1.03 9.91 -26.18
N LYS A 285 0.00 9.43 -26.90
CA LYS A 285 0.78 8.25 -26.48
C LYS A 285 1.43 8.46 -25.11
N TRP A 286 2.03 9.62 -24.88
CA TRP A 286 2.62 9.95 -23.57
C TRP A 286 1.56 10.09 -22.48
N ALA A 287 0.48 10.81 -22.75
CA ALA A 287 -0.59 11.00 -21.78
C ALA A 287 -1.16 9.65 -21.33
N VAL A 288 -1.38 8.74 -22.29
CA VAL A 288 -1.78 7.35 -22.01
C VAL A 288 -0.69 6.62 -21.22
N GLY A 289 0.58 6.74 -21.61
CA GLY A 289 1.71 6.11 -20.92
C GLY A 289 1.81 6.52 -19.44
N VAL A 290 1.70 7.82 -19.15
CA VAL A 290 1.72 8.36 -17.78
C VAL A 290 0.49 7.99 -16.98
N LEU A 291 -0.70 8.02 -17.59
CA LEU A 291 -1.92 7.57 -16.92
C LEU A 291 -1.83 6.09 -16.55
N ILE A 292 -1.37 5.25 -17.47
CA ILE A 292 -1.13 3.83 -17.20
C ILE A 292 -0.08 3.67 -16.10
N SER A 293 1.01 4.44 -16.11
CA SER A 293 2.00 4.41 -15.03
C SER A 293 1.38 4.71 -13.67
N GLY A 294 0.55 5.76 -13.59
CA GLY A 294 -0.11 6.16 -12.37
C GLY A 294 -1.04 5.07 -11.84
N LEU A 295 -1.79 4.41 -12.73
CA LEU A 295 -2.64 3.27 -12.39
C LEU A 295 -1.82 2.06 -11.92
N LEU A 296 -0.75 1.70 -12.66
CA LEU A 296 0.11 0.58 -12.33
C LEU A 296 0.77 0.76 -10.96
N VAL A 297 1.36 1.93 -10.70
CA VAL A 297 1.95 2.26 -9.40
C VAL A 297 0.86 2.32 -8.31
N GLY A 298 -0.32 2.86 -8.64
CA GLY A 298 -1.48 2.95 -7.77
C GLY A 298 -2.09 1.61 -7.33
N LEU A 299 -1.80 0.50 -8.03
CA LEU A 299 -2.16 -0.86 -7.56
C LEU A 299 -1.51 -1.21 -6.21
N GLY A 300 -0.40 -0.55 -5.89
CA GLY A 300 0.31 -0.68 -4.62
C GLY A 300 1.34 -1.80 -4.59
N ALA A 301 2.21 -1.75 -3.58
CA ALA A 301 3.34 -2.66 -3.45
C ALA A 301 2.98 -4.15 -3.34
N PRO A 302 1.93 -4.58 -2.60
CA PRO A 302 1.61 -6.00 -2.45
C PRO A 302 1.38 -6.72 -3.78
N PHE A 303 0.68 -6.08 -4.72
CA PHE A 303 0.44 -6.62 -6.05
C PHE A 303 1.74 -6.85 -6.83
N TRP A 304 2.59 -5.82 -6.90
CA TRP A 304 3.85 -5.90 -7.65
C TRP A 304 4.87 -6.84 -7.02
N PHE A 305 4.85 -7.00 -5.69
CA PHE A 305 5.65 -8.01 -5.01
C PHE A 305 5.30 -9.42 -5.49
N GLU A 306 4.00 -9.76 -5.57
CA GLU A 306 3.58 -11.06 -6.11
C GLU A 306 4.02 -11.25 -7.58
N VAL A 307 3.89 -10.21 -8.40
CA VAL A 307 4.32 -10.24 -9.81
C VAL A 307 5.83 -10.52 -9.91
N VAL A 308 6.64 -9.80 -9.12
CA VAL A 308 8.10 -10.01 -9.07
C VAL A 308 8.43 -11.43 -8.63
N GLN A 309 7.80 -11.95 -7.57
CA GLN A 309 8.02 -13.31 -7.08
C GLN A 309 7.71 -14.36 -8.16
N ARG A 310 6.57 -14.23 -8.86
CA ARG A 310 6.17 -15.13 -9.94
C ARG A 310 7.16 -15.09 -11.11
N LEU A 311 7.62 -13.90 -11.50
CA LEU A 311 8.61 -13.73 -12.57
C LEU A 311 9.99 -14.31 -12.19
N MET A 312 10.41 -14.14 -10.94
CA MET A 312 11.65 -14.73 -10.42
C MET A 312 11.59 -16.26 -10.42
N GLN A 313 10.49 -16.84 -9.95
CA GLN A 313 10.28 -18.30 -9.95
C GLN A 313 10.28 -18.87 -11.38
N ALA A 314 9.60 -18.19 -12.31
CA ALA A 314 9.63 -18.56 -13.73
C ALA A 314 11.05 -18.51 -14.32
N ARG A 315 11.86 -17.50 -13.93
CA ARG A 315 13.25 -17.36 -14.37
C ARG A 315 14.15 -18.45 -13.82
N SER A 316 14.00 -18.82 -12.54
CA SER A 316 14.76 -19.92 -11.94
C SER A 316 14.40 -21.28 -12.56
N GLY A 317 13.11 -21.52 -12.84
CA GLY A 317 12.65 -22.75 -13.49
C GLY A 317 13.23 -22.93 -14.90
N LEU A 318 13.27 -21.86 -15.69
CA LEU A 318 13.89 -21.87 -17.03
C LEU A 318 15.41 -22.13 -16.96
N ARG A 319 16.11 -21.59 -15.95
CA ARG A 319 17.54 -21.87 -15.75
C ARG A 319 17.80 -23.33 -15.35
N ALA A 320 16.92 -23.93 -14.54
CA ALA A 320 17.03 -25.33 -14.13
C ALA A 320 16.82 -26.33 -15.28
N VAL A 321 15.99 -25.97 -16.29
CA VAL A 321 15.72 -26.79 -17.48
C VAL A 321 16.84 -26.71 -18.53
N THR A 322 17.86 -25.86 -18.33
CA THR A 322 19.01 -25.75 -19.25
C THR A 322 20.31 -26.33 -18.66
N PRO A 323 20.44 -27.65 -18.41
CA PRO A 323 21.74 -28.23 -18.08
C PRO A 323 22.56 -28.49 -19.35
N ASN A 324 23.59 -27.67 -19.53
CA ASN A 324 24.87 -27.94 -20.19
C ASN A 324 24.93 -29.07 -21.26
N THR A 325 24.55 -28.78 -22.51
CA THR A 325 24.80 -29.67 -23.67
C THR A 325 26.22 -29.52 -24.26
N ALA A 326 27.19 -29.07 -23.46
CA ALA A 326 28.55 -28.80 -23.96
C ALA A 326 29.61 -29.13 -22.89
N GLN A 327 29.82 -30.41 -22.63
CA GLN A 327 31.12 -31.01 -22.25
C GLN A 327 30.93 -32.46 -21.78
N GLN A 328 31.11 -33.42 -22.69
CA GLN A 328 31.67 -34.76 -22.41
C GLN A 328 31.75 -35.52 -23.74
N GLY A 329 32.76 -35.17 -24.54
CA GLY A 329 33.17 -35.89 -25.74
C GLY A 329 34.69 -35.99 -25.75
N GLY A 330 35.23 -36.64 -24.72
CA GLY A 330 36.67 -36.71 -24.47
C GLY A 330 36.98 -37.81 -23.48
N THR A 331 36.65 -39.05 -23.82
CA THR A 331 37.08 -40.23 -23.07
C THR A 331 38.22 -40.91 -23.81
N ASN A 332 39.40 -40.80 -23.20
CA ASN A 332 40.52 -41.71 -23.38
C ASN A 332 40.05 -43.17 -23.36
N LEU A 333 40.46 -43.95 -24.35
CA LEU A 333 40.44 -45.41 -24.28
C LEU A 333 41.88 -45.91 -24.44
N GLY A 334 42.57 -45.98 -23.30
CA GLY A 334 43.74 -46.82 -23.12
C GLY A 334 43.30 -48.22 -22.71
N GLY A 335 43.84 -49.23 -23.38
CA GLY A 335 44.16 -50.52 -22.79
C GLY A 335 43.03 -51.55 -22.75
N THR A 336 42.98 -52.40 -23.77
CA THR A 336 42.67 -53.83 -23.59
C THR A 336 43.56 -54.67 -24.51
N ASN A 337 44.37 -55.51 -23.91
CA ASN A 337 44.94 -56.69 -24.55
C ASN A 337 44.48 -57.89 -23.73
N PRO A 338 43.84 -58.88 -24.36
CA PRO A 338 44.28 -60.25 -24.11
C PRO A 338 44.30 -61.11 -25.38
N GLY A 339 45.43 -61.83 -25.56
CA GLY A 339 45.40 -63.26 -25.81
C GLY A 339 45.11 -63.80 -27.22
N ALA A 340 46.18 -64.34 -27.82
CA ALA A 340 46.28 -65.63 -28.53
C ALA A 340 45.70 -65.81 -29.95
N ALA A 341 46.63 -66.12 -30.88
CA ALA A 341 46.69 -67.34 -31.71
C ALA A 341 47.04 -67.04 -33.18
N GLY A 342 48.12 -67.66 -33.69
CA GLY A 342 48.53 -67.65 -35.09
C GLY A 342 50.00 -67.38 -35.28
#